data_AF-A0AA50DZP9-F1
#
_entry.id   AF-A0AA50DZP9-F1
#
_cell.length_a   1.000
_cell.length_b   1.000
_cell.length_c   1.000
_cell.angle_alpha   90.00
_cell.angle_beta   90.00
_cell.angle_gamma   90.00
#
_symmetry.space_group_name_H-M   'P 1'
#
loop_
_entity.id
_entity.type
_entity.pdbx_description
1 polymer ?
#
loop_
_entity_poly.entity_id
_entity_poly.type
_entity_poly.pdbx_seq_one_letter_code
_entity_poly.pdbx_strand_id
1 'polypeptide(L)'
;MQEAFGAEFRRLADADIPTVLLVGNHDQHSQGSGGASLCIYRTLAVPGFIVGDRLATHLIPTANGDLQIVTLPWLTRSTLLTRPETEGLSLEAINLLLLKKLQPVLEGEIRSLDPQLPTILLSPFNGGPGHLWGGKNPVRGQGLYHSPGFD
;
A
#
# COMPACT_ATOMS: atom_id res chain seq x y z
N MET A 1 18.20 -10.22 7.01
CA MET A 1 17.19 -9.27 6.48
C MET A 1 16.05 -9.06 7.46
N GLN A 2 15.46 -10.12 8.05
CA GLN A 2 14.36 -10.00 9.02
C GLN A 2 14.78 -9.32 10.35
N GLU A 3 15.97 -9.61 10.86
CA GLU A 3 16.48 -8.98 12.10
C GLU A 3 16.69 -7.47 11.96
N ALA A 4 17.20 -7.00 10.81
CA ALA A 4 17.39 -5.58 10.56
C ALA A 4 16.05 -4.83 10.44
N PHE A 5 15.03 -5.46 9.82
CA PHE A 5 13.68 -4.90 9.81
C PHE A 5 13.08 -4.85 11.21
N GLY A 6 13.23 -5.92 12.00
CA GLY A 6 12.76 -5.97 13.38
C GLY A 6 13.43 -4.91 14.26
N ALA A 7 14.73 -4.67 14.07
CA ALA A 7 15.47 -3.63 14.77
C ALA A 7 14.98 -2.22 14.41
N GLU A 8 14.72 -1.95 13.12
CA GLU A 8 14.22 -0.65 12.68
C GLU A 8 12.76 -0.43 13.11
N PHE A 9 11.93 -1.47 13.02
CA PHE A 9 10.58 -1.47 13.55
C PHE A 9 10.58 -1.13 15.04
N ARG A 10 11.46 -1.77 15.81
CA ARG A 10 11.62 -1.51 17.24
C ARG A 10 12.07 -0.08 17.50
N ARG A 11 13.03 0.42 16.74
CA ARG A 11 13.54 1.80 16.85
C ARG A 11 12.43 2.84 16.66
N LEU A 12 11.54 2.63 15.67
CA LEU A 12 10.41 3.51 15.42
C LEU A 12 9.34 3.40 16.51
N ALA A 13 9.07 2.19 16.99
CA ALA A 13 8.14 1.95 18.10
C ALA A 13 8.59 2.59 19.41
N ASP A 14 9.87 2.42 19.78
CA ASP A 14 10.43 3.00 21.01
C ASP A 14 10.51 4.54 20.95
N ALA A 15 10.47 5.13 19.75
CA ALA A 15 10.46 6.57 19.53
C ALA A 15 9.03 7.14 19.40
N ASP A 16 7.98 6.32 19.56
CA ASP A 16 6.58 6.70 19.38
C ASP A 16 6.28 7.39 18.03
N ILE A 17 6.98 6.96 16.96
CA ILE A 17 6.81 7.54 15.62
C ILE A 17 5.66 6.81 14.90
N PRO A 18 4.56 7.52 14.54
CA PRO A 18 3.48 6.94 13.77
C PRO A 18 4.00 6.38 12.44
N THR A 19 3.71 5.10 12.16
CA THR A 19 4.29 4.40 11.03
C THR A 19 3.21 3.62 10.26
N VAL A 20 3.13 3.85 8.95
CA VAL A 20 2.28 3.06 8.05
C VAL A 20 3.13 2.08 7.25
N LEU A 21 2.80 0.79 7.36
CA LEU A 21 3.44 -0.30 6.62
C LEU A 21 2.51 -0.78 5.52
N LEU A 22 2.88 -0.56 4.26
CA LEU A 22 2.08 -0.93 3.10
C LEU A 22 2.45 -2.32 2.59
N VAL A 23 1.46 -3.19 2.42
CA VAL A 23 1.66 -4.56 1.93
C VAL A 23 1.94 -4.57 0.43
N GLY A 24 3.12 -5.09 0.04
CA GLY A 24 3.54 -5.24 -1.35
C GLY A 24 3.35 -6.66 -1.92
N ASN A 25 3.69 -6.86 -3.20
CA ASN A 25 3.65 -8.16 -3.88
C ASN A 25 4.45 -9.25 -3.16
N HIS A 26 5.61 -8.90 -2.62
CA HIS A 26 6.50 -9.86 -1.97
C HIS A 26 5.97 -10.34 -0.61
N ASP A 27 5.09 -9.56 0.03
CA ASP A 27 4.52 -9.91 1.33
C ASP A 27 3.37 -10.94 1.21
N GLN A 28 2.73 -11.02 0.05
CA GLN A 28 1.62 -11.96 -0.22
C GLN A 28 2.09 -13.39 -0.53
N HIS A 29 3.31 -13.55 -1.04
CA HIS A 29 3.89 -14.86 -1.40
C HIS A 29 4.53 -15.62 -0.22
N SER A 30 4.53 -15.03 0.97
CA SER A 30 5.09 -15.60 2.20
C SER A 30 4.33 -16.81 2.77
N GLN A 31 3.15 -17.15 2.24
CA GLN A 31 2.35 -18.28 2.72
C GLN A 31 2.99 -19.67 2.47
N GLY A 32 4.13 -19.75 1.79
CA GLY A 32 4.82 -21.02 1.52
C GLY A 32 6.31 -21.08 1.85
N SER A 33 7.01 -19.96 2.05
CA SER A 33 8.47 -19.99 2.25
C SER A 33 9.02 -18.73 2.92
N GLY A 34 9.00 -18.69 4.26
CA GLY A 34 10.05 -18.08 5.09
C GLY A 34 10.29 -16.56 5.03
N GLY A 35 9.46 -15.77 4.35
CA GLY A 35 9.51 -14.31 4.43
C GLY A 35 8.60 -13.78 5.54
N ALA A 36 9.10 -12.98 6.47
CA ALA A 36 8.28 -12.30 7.48
C ALA A 36 7.25 -11.41 6.76
N SER A 37 6.01 -11.88 6.70
CA SER A 37 4.93 -11.16 6.07
C SER A 37 4.53 -9.98 6.95
N LEU A 38 4.24 -8.82 6.37
CA LEU A 38 3.68 -7.69 7.15
C LEU A 38 2.41 -8.08 7.95
N CYS A 39 1.80 -9.21 7.58
CA CYS A 39 0.79 -9.95 8.33
C CYS A 39 1.13 -10.18 9.81
N ILE A 40 2.40 -10.45 10.17
CA ILE A 40 2.77 -10.67 11.58
C ILE A 40 2.62 -9.38 12.41
N TYR A 41 2.94 -8.22 11.84
CA TYR A 41 2.86 -6.94 12.55
C TYR A 41 1.41 -6.49 12.74
N ARG A 42 0.51 -6.89 11.83
CA ARG A 42 -0.93 -6.75 12.05
C ARG A 42 -1.37 -7.53 13.29
N THR A 43 -0.92 -8.78 13.43
CA THR A 43 -1.26 -9.62 14.59
C THR A 43 -0.69 -9.09 15.90
N LEU A 44 0.50 -8.49 15.85
CA LEU A 44 1.15 -7.92 17.04
C LEU A 44 0.48 -6.63 17.54
N ALA A 45 -0.33 -5.96 16.71
CA ALA A 45 -1.13 -4.78 17.08
C ALA A 45 -0.32 -3.72 17.87
N VAL A 46 0.89 -3.42 17.40
CA VAL A 46 1.80 -2.50 18.07
C VAL A 46 1.23 -1.07 18.01
N PRO A 47 1.12 -0.35 19.13
CA PRO A 47 0.66 1.04 19.16
C PRO A 47 1.47 1.92 18.20
N GLY A 48 0.81 2.85 17.50
CA GLY A 48 1.46 3.74 16.54
C GLY A 48 1.73 3.13 15.17
N PHE A 49 1.48 1.83 14.96
CA PHE A 49 1.66 1.17 13.67
C PHE A 49 0.34 0.85 12.99
N ILE A 50 0.27 1.18 11.70
CA ILE A 50 -0.86 0.90 10.82
C ILE A 50 -0.38 0.00 9.69
N VAL A 51 -1.05 -1.12 9.47
CA VAL A 51 -0.76 -2.00 8.33
C VAL A 51 -1.78 -1.74 7.22
N GLY A 52 -1.31 -1.17 6.12
CA GLY A 52 -2.10 -0.94 4.91
C GLY A 52 -2.17 -2.19 4.04
N ASP A 53 -3.08 -3.11 4.38
CA ASP A 53 -3.32 -4.37 3.67
C ASP A 53 -4.61 -4.38 2.84
N ARG A 54 -5.36 -3.27 2.85
CA ARG A 54 -6.59 -3.04 2.10
C ARG A 54 -6.69 -1.57 1.68
N LEU A 55 -7.58 -1.32 0.73
CA LEU A 55 -8.00 0.04 0.40
C LEU A 55 -8.72 0.64 1.62
N ALA A 56 -8.12 1.65 2.24
CA ALA A 56 -8.67 2.32 3.42
C ALA A 56 -7.98 3.67 3.63
N THR A 57 -8.74 4.62 4.20
CA THR A 57 -8.23 5.89 4.70
C THR A 57 -7.92 5.80 6.19
N HIS A 58 -6.73 6.24 6.59
CA HIS A 58 -6.26 6.28 7.97
C HIS A 58 -6.00 7.73 8.38
N LEU A 59 -6.54 8.14 9.53
CA LEU A 59 -6.26 9.45 10.10
C LEU A 59 -5.09 9.34 11.08
N ILE A 60 -4.02 10.10 10.83
CA ILE A 60 -2.80 10.08 11.63
C ILE A 60 -2.61 11.44 12.29
N PRO A 61 -2.65 11.52 13.63
CA PRO A 61 -2.35 12.76 14.32
C PRO A 61 -0.86 13.09 14.19
N THR A 62 -0.55 14.33 13.84
CA THR A 62 0.82 14.85 13.82
C THR A 62 0.93 16.10 14.67
N ALA A 63 2.15 16.53 14.98
CA ALA A 63 2.38 17.76 15.74
C ALA A 63 1.80 19.02 15.06
N ASN A 64 1.60 18.98 13.73
CA ASN A 64 1.09 20.10 12.94
C ASN A 64 -0.38 19.90 12.48
N GLY A 65 -1.10 18.96 13.09
CA GLY A 65 -2.47 18.61 12.74
C GLY A 65 -2.62 17.22 12.14
N ASP A 66 -3.85 16.84 11.84
CA ASP A 66 -4.15 15.49 11.36
C ASP A 66 -3.83 15.33 9.88
N LEU A 67 -3.38 14.13 9.51
CA LEU A 67 -3.03 13.74 8.16
C LEU A 67 -3.88 12.54 7.74
N GLN A 68 -4.47 12.61 6.54
CA GLN A 68 -5.16 11.46 5.95
C GLN A 68 -4.19 10.65 5.09
N ILE A 69 -4.11 9.34 5.32
CA ILE A 69 -3.33 8.43 4.51
C ILE A 69 -4.25 7.39 3.89
N VAL A 70 -4.36 7.38 2.57
CA VAL A 70 -5.06 6.35 1.82
C VAL A 70 -4.07 5.24 1.48
N THR A 71 -4.30 4.02 1.96
CA THR A 71 -3.47 2.87 1.59
C THR A 71 -4.12 2.11 0.46
N LEU A 72 -3.38 1.81 -0.60
CA LEU A 72 -3.78 0.93 -1.69
C LEU A 72 -2.75 -0.20 -1.78
N PRO A 73 -2.98 -1.37 -1.17
CA PRO A 73 -2.00 -2.47 -1.16
C PRO A 73 -1.83 -3.08 -2.54
N TRP A 74 -0.89 -4.02 -2.66
CA TRP A 74 -0.77 -4.82 -3.87
C TRP A 74 -2.06 -5.63 -4.13
N LEU A 75 -2.71 -5.35 -5.25
CA LEU A 75 -3.90 -6.05 -5.67
C LEU A 75 -3.53 -7.27 -6.49
N THR A 76 -4.06 -8.44 -6.11
CA THR A 76 -3.94 -9.66 -6.90
C THR A 76 -5.27 -9.99 -7.57
N ARG A 77 -5.20 -10.80 -8.63
CA ARG A 77 -6.38 -11.43 -9.24
C ARG A 77 -7.28 -12.07 -8.18
N SER A 78 -6.68 -12.85 -7.27
CA SER A 78 -7.41 -13.52 -6.19
C SER A 78 -8.05 -12.58 -5.16
N THR A 79 -7.59 -11.33 -5.05
CA THR A 79 -8.15 -10.35 -4.10
C THR A 79 -9.42 -9.70 -4.63
N LEU A 80 -9.56 -9.56 -5.95
CA LEU A 80 -10.65 -8.77 -6.56
C LEU A 80 -11.53 -9.54 -7.55
N LEU A 81 -11.05 -10.67 -8.08
CA LEU A 81 -11.72 -11.45 -9.10
C LEU A 81 -11.94 -12.88 -8.62
N THR A 82 -13.12 -13.41 -8.86
CA THR A 82 -13.41 -14.83 -8.64
C THR A 82 -12.87 -15.67 -9.80
N ARG A 83 -12.53 -16.94 -9.57
CA ARG A 83 -11.98 -17.82 -10.63
C ARG A 83 -12.81 -17.81 -11.93
N PRO A 84 -14.16 -17.90 -11.89
CA PRO A 84 -14.98 -17.88 -13.10
C PRO A 84 -14.87 -16.57 -13.92
N GLU A 85 -14.56 -15.45 -13.27
CA GLU A 85 -14.43 -14.13 -13.93
C GLU A 85 -13.09 -13.98 -14.69
N THR A 86 -12.14 -14.90 -14.49
CA THR A 86 -10.78 -14.81 -15.05
C THR A 86 -10.43 -15.96 -15.99
N GLU A 87 -11.25 -17.00 -16.06
CA GLU A 87 -11.02 -18.16 -16.92
C GLU A 87 -11.10 -17.76 -18.40
N GLY A 88 -10.06 -18.12 -19.17
CA GLY A 88 -9.98 -17.84 -20.60
C GLY A 88 -9.64 -16.39 -20.98
N LEU A 89 -9.48 -15.48 -20.01
CA LEU A 89 -9.13 -14.09 -20.28
C LEU A 89 -7.62 -13.89 -20.45
N SER A 90 -7.24 -12.97 -21.34
CA SER A 90 -5.86 -12.50 -21.46
C SER A 90 -5.44 -11.72 -20.21
N LEU A 91 -4.12 -11.62 -19.97
CA LEU A 91 -3.58 -10.82 -18.88
C LEU A 91 -4.04 -9.35 -18.95
N GLU A 92 -4.16 -8.82 -20.15
CA GLU A 92 -4.63 -7.45 -20.39
C GLU A 92 -6.11 -7.29 -20.05
N ALA A 93 -6.97 -8.21 -20.47
CA ALA A 93 -8.39 -8.21 -20.12
C ALA A 93 -8.60 -8.34 -18.60
N ILE A 94 -7.78 -9.15 -17.94
CA ILE A 94 -7.76 -9.28 -16.48
C ILE A 94 -7.40 -7.94 -15.82
N ASN A 95 -6.35 -7.26 -16.30
CA ASN A 95 -5.95 -5.96 -15.74
C ASN A 95 -7.05 -4.91 -15.90
N LEU A 96 -7.72 -4.87 -17.05
CA LEU A 96 -8.84 -3.97 -17.30
C LEU A 96 -10.03 -4.25 -16.36
N LEU A 97 -10.37 -5.53 -16.13
CA LEU A 97 -11.40 -5.90 -15.17
C LEU A 97 -11.04 -5.49 -13.74
N LEU A 98 -9.77 -5.65 -13.38
CA LEU A 98 -9.26 -5.29 -12.06
C LEU A 98 -9.34 -3.77 -11.84
N LEU A 99 -8.96 -2.97 -12.83
CA LEU A 99 -9.14 -1.51 -12.82
C LEU A 99 -10.61 -1.12 -12.72
N LYS A 100 -11.49 -1.75 -13.51
CA LYS A 100 -12.93 -1.46 -13.52
C LYS A 100 -13.60 -1.75 -12.17
N LYS A 101 -13.15 -2.77 -11.45
CA LYS A 101 -13.63 -3.07 -10.09
C LYS A 101 -13.03 -2.12 -9.05
N LEU A 102 -11.78 -1.70 -9.21
CA LEU A 102 -11.11 -0.81 -8.26
C LEU A 102 -11.67 0.61 -8.30
N GLN A 103 -11.95 1.12 -9.50
CA GLN A 103 -12.40 2.50 -9.71
C GLN A 103 -13.54 2.94 -8.78
N PRO A 104 -14.71 2.25 -8.72
CA PRO A 104 -15.81 2.69 -7.86
C PRO A 104 -15.47 2.66 -6.37
N VAL A 105 -14.59 1.75 -5.94
CA VAL A 105 -14.16 1.66 -4.54
C VAL A 105 -13.23 2.83 -4.19
N LEU A 106 -12.27 3.14 -5.07
CA LEU A 106 -11.36 4.26 -4.89
C LEU A 106 -12.11 5.60 -4.92
N GLU A 107 -13.07 5.76 -5.83
CA GLU A 107 -13.95 6.93 -5.84
C GLU A 107 -14.77 7.05 -4.54
N GLY A 108 -15.18 5.92 -3.96
CA GLY A 108 -15.84 5.88 -2.66
C GLY A 108 -14.95 6.42 -1.54
N GLU A 109 -13.71 5.94 -1.46
CA GLU A 109 -12.73 6.44 -0.48
C GLU A 109 -12.46 7.93 -0.68
N ILE A 110 -12.20 8.37 -1.92
CA ILE A 110 -11.89 9.77 -2.23
C ILE A 110 -13.04 10.69 -1.80
N ARG A 111 -14.29 10.29 -2.03
CA ARG A 111 -15.46 11.09 -1.61
C ARG A 111 -15.62 11.17 -0.09
N SER A 112 -15.03 10.25 0.66
CA SER A 112 -15.09 10.24 2.12
C SER A 112 -13.98 11.06 2.79
N LEU A 113 -13.00 11.54 2.00
CA LEU A 113 -11.91 12.36 2.50
C LEU A 113 -12.40 13.73 2.96
N ASP A 114 -11.81 14.22 4.05
CA ASP A 114 -11.98 15.60 4.48
C ASP A 114 -11.13 16.53 3.60
N PRO A 115 -11.71 17.47 2.85
CA PRO A 115 -10.96 18.40 2.01
C PRO A 115 -10.14 19.42 2.80
N GLN A 116 -10.36 19.57 4.11
CA GLN A 116 -9.60 20.48 4.98
C GLN A 116 -8.31 19.87 5.52
N LEU A 117 -8.11 18.56 5.35
CA LEU A 117 -6.92 17.86 5.82
C LEU A 117 -6.02 17.43 4.67
N PRO A 118 -4.69 17.53 4.81
CA PRO A 118 -3.76 17.00 3.82
C PRO A 118 -3.97 15.50 3.65
N THR A 119 -3.86 15.02 2.41
CA THR A 119 -4.04 13.60 2.08
C THR A 119 -2.87 13.04 1.29
N ILE A 120 -2.38 11.86 1.67
CA ILE A 120 -1.34 11.11 0.98
C ILE A 120 -1.89 9.76 0.51
N LEU A 121 -1.68 9.41 -0.76
CA LEU A 121 -1.92 8.06 -1.28
C LEU A 121 -0.63 7.23 -1.21
N LEU A 122 -0.69 6.08 -0.55
CA LEU A 122 0.37 5.08 -0.52
C LEU A 122 -0.03 3.88 -1.36
N SER A 123 0.71 3.61 -2.42
CA SER A 123 0.52 2.44 -3.30
C SER A 123 1.87 1.81 -3.65
N PRO A 124 1.98 0.47 -3.76
CA PRO A 124 3.15 -0.14 -4.37
C PRO A 124 3.34 0.39 -5.79
N PHE A 125 4.56 0.77 -6.11
CA PHE A 125 4.92 1.20 -7.46
C PHE A 125 5.30 -0.01 -8.32
N ASN A 126 4.54 -0.24 -9.39
CA ASN A 126 5.01 -0.98 -10.54
C ASN A 126 5.15 0.00 -11.70
N GLY A 127 6.38 0.25 -12.15
CA GLY A 127 6.56 0.92 -13.44
C GLY A 127 5.80 0.14 -14.52
N GLY A 128 4.87 0.80 -15.20
CA GLY A 128 4.24 0.25 -16.40
C GLY A 128 5.27 0.04 -17.51
N PRO A 129 4.93 -0.68 -18.60
CA PRO A 129 5.84 -0.86 -19.72
C PRO A 129 6.09 0.52 -20.37
N GLY A 130 7.26 1.12 -20.11
CA GLY A 130 7.65 2.39 -20.73
C GLY A 130 8.35 3.44 -19.86
N HIS A 131 8.81 3.16 -18.63
CA HIS A 131 9.65 4.11 -17.91
C HIS A 131 10.98 3.52 -17.45
N LEU A 132 12.03 4.01 -18.11
CA LEU A 132 13.43 3.88 -17.77
C LEU A 132 13.72 4.67 -16.49
N TRP A 133 14.28 4.02 -15.48
CA TRP A 133 15.29 4.65 -14.63
C TRP A 133 16.55 3.80 -14.73
N GLY A 134 17.45 4.24 -15.62
CA GLY A 134 18.81 3.74 -15.68
C GLY A 134 19.57 4.21 -14.43
N GLY A 135 20.14 3.27 -13.70
CA GLY A 135 21.01 3.55 -12.57
C GLY A 135 21.39 2.24 -11.88
N LYS A 136 22.68 1.89 -11.92
CA LYS A 136 23.24 0.71 -11.26
C LYS A 136 23.24 0.89 -9.74
N ASN A 137 22.08 0.90 -9.11
CA ASN A 137 21.85 0.56 -7.69
C ASN A 137 20.37 0.76 -7.35
N PRO A 138 19.58 -0.31 -7.13
CA PRO A 138 18.18 -0.15 -6.77
C PRO A 138 18.06 0.17 -5.28
N VAL A 139 18.07 1.45 -4.93
CA VAL A 139 17.40 1.90 -3.70
C VAL A 139 15.91 1.96 -4.04
N ARG A 140 15.14 0.98 -3.53
CA ARG A 140 13.68 0.92 -3.64
C ARG A 140 13.06 2.10 -2.88
N GLY A 141 12.87 3.23 -3.57
CA GLY A 141 12.11 4.36 -3.08
C GLY A 141 10.61 4.12 -3.25
N GLN A 142 9.84 4.27 -2.17
CA GLN A 142 8.39 4.46 -2.24
C GLN A 142 8.15 5.85 -2.81
N GLY A 143 7.44 5.94 -3.95
CA GLY A 143 7.12 7.22 -4.56
C GLY A 143 5.98 7.89 -3.81
N LEU A 144 6.22 9.09 -3.27
CA LEU A 144 5.15 9.99 -2.83
C LEU A 144 4.59 10.69 -4.07
N TYR A 145 3.31 10.51 -4.36
CA TYR A 145 2.64 11.23 -5.44
C TYR A 145 1.89 12.43 -4.84
N HIS A 146 2.33 13.64 -5.19
CA HIS A 146 1.57 14.88 -4.96
C HIS A 146 0.82 15.20 -6.26
N SER A 147 -0.51 15.19 -6.24
CA SER A 147 -1.31 15.54 -7.41
C SER A 147 -1.67 17.03 -7.35
N PRO A 148 -1.45 17.83 -8.41
CA PRO A 148 -1.74 19.28 -8.45
C PRO A 148 -3.25 19.61 -8.56
N GLY A 149 -4.13 18.67 -8.25
CA GLY A 149 -5.59 18.88 -8.24
C GLY A 149 -6.14 19.37 -6.90
N PHE A 150 -5.25 19.70 -5.95
CA PHE A 150 -5.56 20.25 -4.64
C PHE A 150 -4.79 21.56 -4.49
N ASP A 151 -5.26 22.60 -5.18
CA ASP A 151 -4.97 24.01 -4.87
C ASP A 151 -6.19 24.61 -4.15
#